data_AF-A0AAI9BBV4-F1
#
_entry.id   AF-A0AAI9BBV4-F1
#
_cell.length_a   1.000
_cell.length_b   1.000
_cell.length_c   1.000
_cell.angle_alpha   90.00
_cell.angle_beta   90.00
_cell.angle_gamma   90.00
#
_symmetry.space_group_name_H-M   'P 1'
#
loop_
_entity.id
_entity.type
_entity.pdbx_description
1 polymer ?
#
loop_
_entity_poly.entity_id
_entity_poly.type
_entity_poly.pdbx_seq_one_letter_code
_entity_poly.pdbx_strand_id
1 'polypeptide(L)'
;MIVRYGGGNDGIVDYLINGRKAERQYTRDELDHRVVLDGDLQTTDKIIDSIENKSQERYLHITLSFHESHVSNEVLKAVVDDYKKLLMNAYHPDEYSFYAEAHLPKIRHIQDNSTGELVERKPHIHIVIPKVNLITEKFLNPVGDVTKGHTIEQLDAIQEFINNKYNLDSPKDYPRKDADYGKIISRVKGDLYKEHHSELKGE
;
A
#
# COMPACT_ATOMS: atom_id res chain seq x y z
N MET A 1 -8.59 9.89 4.30
CA MET A 1 -7.69 8.82 3.80
C MET A 1 -7.78 7.58 4.70
N ILE A 2 -7.72 6.38 4.11
CA ILE A 2 -7.61 5.09 4.82
C ILE A 2 -6.26 4.42 4.54
N VAL A 3 -5.68 3.80 5.57
CA VAL A 3 -4.42 3.06 5.49
C VAL A 3 -4.67 1.56 5.49
N ARG A 4 -3.99 0.85 4.60
CA ARG A 4 -3.98 -0.62 4.55
C ARG A 4 -2.55 -1.14 4.54
N TYR A 5 -2.32 -2.16 5.35
CA TYR A 5 -1.03 -2.82 5.49
C TYR A 5 -1.11 -4.19 4.82
N GLY A 6 -0.09 -4.53 4.05
CA GLY A 6 0.16 -5.84 3.47
C GLY A 6 1.66 -6.07 3.35
N GLY A 7 2.05 -7.13 2.67
CA GLY A 7 3.44 -7.45 2.42
C GLY A 7 3.56 -8.33 1.21
N GLY A 8 4.79 -8.64 0.83
CA GLY A 8 5.06 -9.60 -0.23
C GLY A 8 6.50 -10.06 -0.20
N ASN A 9 6.78 -11.09 -0.97
CA ASN A 9 8.12 -11.64 -1.12
C ASN A 9 8.86 -10.98 -2.29
N ASP A 10 8.21 -10.86 -3.45
CA ASP A 10 8.78 -10.33 -4.69
C ASP A 10 7.73 -9.56 -5.51
N GLY A 11 8.08 -9.18 -6.75
CA GLY A 11 7.13 -8.69 -7.76
C GLY A 11 6.57 -7.27 -7.53
N ILE A 12 7.06 -6.51 -6.55
CA ILE A 12 6.53 -5.19 -6.24
C ILE A 12 6.75 -4.18 -7.37
N VAL A 13 7.89 -4.24 -8.06
CA VAL A 13 8.19 -3.37 -9.20
C VAL A 13 7.21 -3.61 -10.34
N ASP A 14 7.00 -4.86 -10.73
CA ASP A 14 6.03 -5.21 -11.77
C ASP A 14 4.61 -4.82 -11.37
N TYR A 15 4.23 -5.04 -10.11
CA TYR A 15 2.94 -4.62 -9.58
C TYR A 15 2.71 -3.10 -9.71
N LEU A 16 3.73 -2.29 -9.39
CA LEU A 16 3.64 -0.84 -9.40
C LEU A 16 3.68 -0.25 -10.82
N ILE A 17 4.49 -0.83 -11.71
CA ILE A 17 4.67 -0.34 -13.09
C ILE A 17 3.58 -0.88 -14.01
N ASN A 18 3.30 -2.18 -13.98
CA ASN A 18 2.45 -2.85 -14.95
C ASN A 18 1.05 -3.19 -14.40
N GLY A 19 0.95 -3.38 -13.08
CA GLY A 19 -0.26 -3.86 -12.42
C GLY A 19 -0.52 -5.35 -12.65
N ARG A 20 -1.33 -5.99 -11.78
CA ARG A 20 -1.70 -7.41 -11.96
C ARG A 20 -2.64 -7.58 -13.17
N LYS A 21 -2.11 -8.21 -14.23
CA LYS A 21 -2.70 -8.33 -15.57
C LYS A 21 -3.63 -9.54 -15.74
N ALA A 22 -4.44 -9.89 -14.74
CA ALA A 22 -5.26 -11.09 -14.85
C ALA A 22 -6.51 -10.89 -15.74
N GLU A 23 -7.17 -9.72 -15.71
CA GLU A 23 -8.48 -9.52 -16.36
C GLU A 23 -8.76 -8.06 -16.78
N ARG A 24 -7.74 -7.21 -16.88
CA ARG A 24 -7.92 -5.76 -17.10
C ARG A 24 -7.74 -5.38 -18.57
N GLN A 25 -8.64 -4.54 -19.08
CA GLN A 25 -8.60 -3.99 -20.43
C GLN A 25 -7.46 -2.98 -20.64
N TYR A 26 -6.97 -2.35 -19.56
CA TYR A 26 -5.96 -1.29 -19.59
C TYR A 26 -4.76 -1.62 -18.68
N THR A 27 -3.57 -1.20 -19.10
CA THR A 27 -2.31 -1.25 -18.34
C THR A 27 -2.27 -0.18 -17.25
N ARG A 28 -1.39 -0.33 -16.26
CA ARG A 28 -1.27 0.67 -15.18
C ARG A 28 -0.87 2.06 -15.70
N ASP A 29 0.04 2.13 -16.67
CA ASP A 29 0.45 3.40 -17.28
C ASP A 29 -0.70 4.10 -18.04
N GLU A 30 -1.64 3.35 -18.61
CA GLU A 30 -2.85 3.92 -19.22
C GLU A 30 -3.84 4.44 -18.17
N LEU A 31 -3.86 3.79 -17.00
CA LEU A 31 -4.81 4.06 -15.94
C LEU A 31 -4.40 5.21 -15.03
N ASP A 32 -3.11 5.31 -14.70
CA ASP A 32 -2.60 6.20 -13.66
C ASP A 32 -1.43 7.05 -14.16
N HIS A 33 -1.35 8.29 -13.65
CA HIS A 33 -0.11 9.06 -13.65
C HIS A 33 0.62 8.77 -12.33
N ARG A 34 1.82 8.20 -12.44
CA ARG A 34 2.67 7.86 -11.31
C ARG A 34 3.54 9.06 -10.93
N VAL A 35 3.54 9.40 -9.64
CA VAL A 35 4.35 10.49 -9.08
C VAL A 35 5.18 9.94 -7.94
N VAL A 36 6.50 9.95 -8.07
CA VAL A 36 7.41 9.55 -6.97
C VAL A 36 7.37 10.64 -5.91
N LEU A 37 7.11 10.24 -4.66
CA LEU A 37 7.01 11.14 -3.51
C LEU A 37 8.22 11.00 -2.56
N ASP A 38 8.83 9.82 -2.46
CA ASP A 38 10.02 9.58 -1.64
C ASP A 38 10.80 8.37 -2.17
N GLY A 39 12.12 8.41 -2.07
CA GLY A 39 13.01 7.29 -2.38
C GLY A 39 13.18 6.98 -3.87
N ASP A 40 13.77 5.81 -4.13
CA ASP A 40 14.01 5.28 -5.47
C ASP A 40 13.56 3.81 -5.55
N LEU A 41 12.74 3.49 -6.55
CA LEU A 41 12.14 2.17 -6.68
C LEU A 41 13.19 1.09 -6.97
N GLN A 42 14.16 1.38 -7.85
CA GLN A 42 15.17 0.39 -8.23
C GLN A 42 16.12 0.06 -7.08
N THR A 43 16.49 1.07 -6.30
CA THR A 43 17.29 0.89 -5.09
C THR A 43 16.52 0.07 -4.06
N THR A 44 15.24 0.36 -3.87
CA THR A 44 14.38 -0.40 -2.95
C THR A 44 14.25 -1.85 -3.38
N ASP A 45 14.07 -2.12 -4.67
CA ASP A 45 13.99 -3.46 -5.24
C ASP A 45 15.27 -4.27 -4.99
N LYS A 46 16.44 -3.67 -5.26
CA LYS A 46 17.74 -4.31 -4.97
C LYS A 46 17.92 -4.64 -3.48
N ILE A 47 17.42 -3.80 -2.59
CA ILE A 47 17.47 -4.07 -1.15
C ILE A 47 16.55 -5.25 -0.81
N ILE A 48 15.34 -5.31 -1.36
CA ILE A 48 14.43 -6.45 -1.19
C ILE A 48 15.09 -7.74 -1.67
N ASP A 49 15.74 -7.71 -2.84
CA ASP A 49 16.42 -8.86 -3.42
C ASP A 49 17.64 -9.31 -2.62
N SER A 50 18.26 -8.41 -1.86
CA SER A 50 19.36 -8.77 -0.94
C SER A 50 18.90 -9.59 0.27
N ILE A 51 17.61 -9.55 0.61
CA ILE A 51 17.04 -10.34 1.71
C ILE A 51 16.88 -11.80 1.24
N GLU A 52 17.51 -12.73 1.96
CA GLU A 52 17.44 -14.17 1.70
C GLU A 52 15.98 -14.65 1.59
N ASN A 53 15.64 -15.32 0.48
CA ASN A 53 14.29 -15.80 0.26
C ASN A 53 14.05 -17.17 0.93
N LYS A 54 13.22 -17.19 1.98
CA LYS A 54 12.71 -18.38 2.70
C LYS A 54 11.18 -18.46 2.61
N SER A 55 10.61 -17.91 1.53
CA SER A 55 9.15 -17.79 1.33
C SER A 55 8.44 -16.89 2.37
N GLN A 56 9.17 -15.99 3.03
CA GLN A 56 8.62 -14.98 3.94
C GLN A 56 8.31 -13.65 3.24
N GLU A 57 7.56 -12.76 3.88
CA GLU A 57 7.45 -11.38 3.39
C GLU A 57 8.80 -10.64 3.53
N ARG A 58 9.34 -10.17 2.40
CA ARG A 58 10.61 -9.41 2.33
C ARG A 58 10.40 -7.91 2.34
N TYR A 59 9.19 -7.44 2.04
CA TYR A 59 8.82 -6.03 2.15
C TYR A 59 7.46 -5.86 2.82
N LEU A 60 7.29 -4.68 3.42
CA LEU A 60 6.01 -4.14 3.83
C LEU A 60 5.46 -3.28 2.70
N HIS A 61 4.19 -3.48 2.36
CA HIS A 61 3.45 -2.67 1.40
C HIS A 61 2.31 -1.96 2.11
N ILE A 62 2.36 -0.63 2.14
CA ILE A 62 1.32 0.20 2.74
C ILE A 62 0.61 0.96 1.62
N THR A 63 -0.71 0.93 1.63
CA THR A 63 -1.52 1.73 0.71
C THR A 63 -2.29 2.79 1.48
N LEU A 64 -2.12 4.05 1.09
CA LEU A 64 -2.90 5.19 1.56
C LEU A 64 -3.94 5.52 0.49
N SER A 65 -5.22 5.27 0.74
CA SER A 65 -6.30 5.53 -0.22
C SER A 65 -7.13 6.74 0.19
N PHE A 66 -7.42 7.62 -0.77
CA PHE A 66 -8.14 8.87 -0.54
C PHE A 66 -9.64 8.71 -0.86
N HIS A 67 -10.49 9.39 -0.09
CA HIS A 67 -11.91 9.50 -0.43
C HIS A 67 -12.13 10.66 -1.42
N GLU A 68 -11.22 11.60 -1.45
CA GLU A 68 -11.24 12.76 -2.31
C GLU A 68 -11.00 12.34 -3.76
N SER A 69 -11.76 12.90 -4.69
CA SER A 69 -11.54 12.69 -6.13
C SER A 69 -10.24 13.34 -6.62
N HIS A 70 -9.72 14.32 -5.88
CA HIS A 70 -8.49 15.03 -6.18
C HIS A 70 -7.77 15.44 -4.90
N VAL A 71 -6.46 15.23 -4.87
CA VAL A 71 -5.53 15.70 -3.85
C VAL A 71 -4.30 16.23 -4.59
N SER A 72 -3.81 17.41 -4.20
CA SER A 72 -2.67 18.03 -4.89
C SER A 72 -1.36 17.29 -4.59
N ASN A 73 -0.39 17.39 -5.49
CA ASN A 73 0.91 16.72 -5.31
C ASN A 73 1.64 17.21 -4.05
N GLU A 74 1.47 18.48 -3.68
CA GLU A 74 2.04 19.07 -2.47
C GLU A 74 1.45 18.43 -1.21
N VAL A 75 0.12 18.24 -1.18
CA VAL A 75 -0.55 17.56 -0.05
C VAL A 75 -0.16 16.09 0.00
N LEU A 76 -0.10 15.39 -1.14
CA LEU A 76 0.33 13.99 -1.20
C LEU A 76 1.75 13.82 -0.65
N LYS A 77 2.68 14.71 -1.04
CA LYS A 77 4.05 14.71 -0.52
C LYS A 77 4.09 14.99 0.98
N ALA A 78 3.35 15.99 1.46
CA ALA A 78 3.30 16.35 2.87
C ALA A 78 2.70 15.23 3.75
N VAL A 79 1.66 14.55 3.24
CA VAL A 79 1.09 13.35 3.85
C VAL A 79 2.15 12.24 3.99
N VAL A 80 2.92 11.96 2.94
CA VAL A 80 4.00 10.95 2.99
C VAL A 80 5.07 11.32 4.00
N ASP A 81 5.50 12.58 4.03
CA ASP A 81 6.54 13.05 4.93
C ASP A 81 6.14 12.90 6.41
N ASP A 82 4.92 13.31 6.76
CA ASP A 82 4.41 13.12 8.12
C ASP A 82 4.17 11.65 8.45
N TYR A 83 3.61 10.88 7.52
CA TYR A 83 3.35 9.46 7.73
C TYR A 83 4.66 8.71 7.98
N LYS A 84 5.70 8.96 7.15
CA LYS A 84 7.06 8.42 7.32
C LYS A 84 7.64 8.82 8.67
N LYS A 85 7.55 10.11 9.04
CA LYS A 85 8.07 10.61 10.32
C LYS A 85 7.42 9.95 11.53
N LEU A 86 6.11 9.73 11.49
CA LEU A 86 5.37 9.12 12.59
C LEU A 86 5.61 7.61 12.67
N LEU A 87 5.55 6.90 11.54
CA LEU A 87 5.72 5.45 11.47
C LEU A 87 7.16 5.02 11.78
N MET A 88 8.14 5.76 11.26
CA MET A 88 9.57 5.41 11.37
C MET A 88 10.25 6.10 12.56
N ASN A 89 9.50 6.67 13.51
CA ASN A 89 10.06 7.52 14.57
C ASN A 89 11.09 6.82 15.49
N ALA A 90 11.04 5.49 15.55
CA ALA A 90 11.92 4.67 16.36
C ALA A 90 13.24 4.31 15.64
N TYR A 91 13.39 4.71 14.37
CA TYR A 91 14.53 4.40 13.53
C TYR A 91 15.24 5.67 13.08
N HIS A 92 16.57 5.63 13.04
CA HIS A 92 17.38 6.63 12.35
C HIS A 92 17.15 6.52 10.83
N PRO A 93 17.17 7.62 10.06
CA PRO A 93 16.97 7.57 8.61
C PRO A 93 17.92 6.64 7.85
N ASP A 94 19.13 6.41 8.38
CA ASP A 94 20.12 5.50 7.77
C ASP A 94 19.80 4.01 7.99
N GLU A 95 18.82 3.68 8.84
CA GLU A 95 18.47 2.30 9.19
C GLU A 95 17.48 1.65 8.22
N TYR A 96 16.87 2.40 7.29
CA TYR A 96 15.80 1.87 6.45
C TYR A 96 15.80 2.48 5.06
N SER A 97 15.32 1.70 4.08
CA SER A 97 14.87 2.23 2.80
C SER A 97 13.37 2.48 2.85
N PHE A 98 12.93 3.59 2.25
CA PHE A 98 11.53 3.97 2.19
C PHE A 98 11.25 4.50 0.78
N TYR A 99 10.35 3.83 0.07
CA TYR A 99 9.86 4.29 -1.24
C TYR A 99 8.38 4.63 -1.15
N ALA A 100 7.98 5.74 -1.78
CA ALA A 100 6.59 6.12 -1.90
C ALA A 100 6.26 6.67 -3.29
N GLU A 101 5.14 6.23 -3.87
CA GLU A 101 4.60 6.77 -5.11
C GLU A 101 3.08 6.95 -5.07
N ALA A 102 2.59 8.06 -5.61
CA ALA A 102 1.17 8.28 -5.85
C ALA A 102 0.74 7.74 -7.22
N HIS A 103 -0.43 7.13 -7.27
CA HIS A 103 -1.15 6.75 -8.48
C HIS A 103 -2.36 7.67 -8.62
N LEU A 104 -2.32 8.54 -9.63
CA LEU A 104 -3.37 9.52 -9.93
C LEU A 104 -4.19 9.05 -11.14
N PRO A 105 -5.48 8.75 -11.00
CA PRO A 105 -6.28 8.21 -12.10
C PRO A 105 -6.35 9.15 -13.30
N LYS A 106 -5.87 8.70 -14.47
CA LYS A 106 -6.09 9.34 -15.78
C LYS A 106 -7.53 9.11 -16.24
N ILE A 107 -8.02 7.88 -16.04
CA ILE A 107 -9.40 7.48 -16.31
C ILE A 107 -10.16 7.49 -14.98
N ARG A 108 -11.08 8.45 -14.83
CA ARG A 108 -11.80 8.69 -13.58
C ARG A 108 -12.87 7.64 -13.27
N HIS A 109 -13.43 7.00 -14.28
CA HIS A 109 -14.49 6.01 -14.10
C HIS A 109 -14.13 4.75 -14.87
N ILE A 110 -14.23 3.61 -14.20
CA ILE A 110 -14.12 2.30 -14.84
C ILE A 110 -15.40 1.53 -14.58
N GLN A 111 -15.81 0.72 -15.54
CA GLN A 111 -16.93 -0.20 -15.32
C GLN A 111 -16.44 -1.34 -14.43
N ASP A 112 -17.17 -1.62 -13.36
CA ASP A 112 -16.95 -2.81 -12.55
C ASP A 112 -17.41 -4.02 -13.36
N ASN A 113 -16.50 -4.97 -13.62
CA ASN A 113 -16.80 -6.13 -14.45
C ASN A 113 -17.85 -7.07 -13.82
N SER A 114 -18.06 -7.00 -12.51
CA SER A 114 -19.00 -7.87 -11.79
C SER A 114 -20.39 -7.26 -11.66
N THR A 115 -20.50 -5.94 -11.51
CA THR A 115 -21.79 -5.25 -11.34
C THR A 115 -22.24 -4.47 -12.59
N GLY A 116 -21.31 -4.16 -13.50
CA GLY A 116 -21.54 -3.30 -14.65
C GLY A 116 -21.65 -1.81 -14.30
N GLU A 117 -21.49 -1.43 -13.03
CA GLU A 117 -21.60 -0.04 -12.58
C GLU A 117 -20.31 0.75 -12.83
N LEU A 118 -20.43 2.05 -13.06
CA LEU A 118 -19.28 2.94 -13.17
C LEU A 118 -18.76 3.27 -11.77
N VAL A 119 -17.57 2.78 -11.46
CA VAL A 119 -16.87 3.05 -10.20
C VAL A 119 -15.83 4.14 -10.43
N GLU A 120 -15.90 5.18 -9.60
CA GLU A 120 -14.90 6.23 -9.58
C GLU A 120 -13.57 5.70 -9.05
N ARG A 121 -12.49 5.98 -9.79
CA ARG A 121 -11.12 5.76 -9.33
C ARG A 121 -10.64 7.00 -8.59
N LYS A 122 -10.09 6.78 -7.39
CA LYS A 122 -9.56 7.82 -6.53
C LYS A 122 -8.04 7.71 -6.39
N PRO A 123 -7.34 8.82 -6.10
CA PRO A 123 -5.92 8.81 -5.81
C PRO A 123 -5.57 7.83 -4.70
N HIS A 124 -4.38 7.25 -4.79
CA HIS A 124 -3.81 6.43 -3.72
C HIS A 124 -2.28 6.50 -3.76
N ILE A 125 -1.64 6.28 -2.62
CA ILE A 125 -0.18 6.21 -2.48
C ILE A 125 0.19 4.79 -2.10
N HIS A 126 1.21 4.26 -2.76
CA HIS A 126 1.89 3.04 -2.37
C HIS A 126 3.20 3.38 -1.68
N ILE A 127 3.43 2.79 -0.51
CA ILE A 127 4.67 2.87 0.24
C ILE A 127 5.25 1.45 0.32
N VAL A 128 6.55 1.34 0.06
CA VAL A 128 7.30 0.08 0.10
C VAL A 128 8.48 0.25 1.04
N ILE A 129 8.58 -0.63 2.04
CA ILE A 129 9.67 -0.64 3.03
C ILE A 129 10.24 -2.06 3.09
N PRO A 130 11.50 -2.30 2.69
CA PRO A 130 12.15 -3.60 2.86
C PRO A 130 12.21 -3.98 4.34
N LYS A 131 11.96 -5.24 4.68
CA LYS A 131 11.92 -5.73 6.07
C LYS A 131 13.31 -6.04 6.64
N VAL A 132 14.29 -5.20 6.35
CA VAL A 132 15.67 -5.28 6.83
C VAL A 132 16.15 -3.91 7.30
N ASN A 133 16.80 -3.88 8.45
CA ASN A 133 17.49 -2.71 8.96
C ASN A 133 18.87 -2.62 8.27
N LEU A 134 19.15 -1.51 7.60
CA LEU A 134 20.34 -1.35 6.74
C LEU A 134 21.67 -1.27 7.51
N ILE A 135 21.62 -1.03 8.83
CA ILE A 135 22.81 -0.95 9.68
C ILE A 135 23.07 -2.28 10.40
N THR A 136 22.01 -2.90 10.92
CA THR A 136 22.13 -4.11 11.74
C THR A 136 21.91 -5.40 10.97
N GLU A 137 21.40 -5.32 9.74
CA GLU A 137 20.99 -6.43 8.87
C GLU A 137 19.88 -7.32 9.50
N LYS A 138 19.28 -6.87 10.59
CA LYS A 138 18.19 -7.58 11.28
C LYS A 138 16.85 -7.23 10.67
N PHE A 139 15.86 -8.06 10.99
CA PHE A 139 14.47 -7.83 10.60
C PHE A 139 13.97 -6.47 11.08
N LEU A 140 13.37 -5.71 10.17
CA LEU A 140 12.77 -4.41 10.43
C LEU A 140 11.25 -4.49 10.25
N ASN A 141 10.51 -4.06 11.26
CA ASN A 141 9.04 -4.04 11.22
C ASN A 141 8.48 -2.81 11.95
N PRO A 142 8.26 -1.69 11.24
CA PRO A 142 7.80 -0.45 11.85
C PRO A 142 6.32 -0.48 12.24
N VAL A 143 5.54 -1.43 11.71
CA VAL A 143 4.10 -1.56 12.05
C VAL A 143 3.84 -2.49 13.22
N GLY A 144 4.88 -3.15 13.75
CA GLY A 144 4.74 -4.07 14.88
C GLY A 144 3.84 -5.28 14.59
N ASP A 145 3.27 -5.85 15.66
CA ASP A 145 2.32 -6.96 15.56
C ASP A 145 0.90 -6.42 15.41
N VAL A 146 0.40 -6.45 14.17
CA VAL A 146 -0.95 -5.98 13.79
C VAL A 146 -2.08 -6.88 14.31
N THR A 147 -1.79 -7.98 15.01
CA THR A 147 -2.79 -8.79 15.71
C THR A 147 -3.13 -8.24 17.11
N LYS A 148 -2.36 -7.26 17.60
CA LYS A 148 -2.56 -6.65 18.92
C LYS A 148 -3.40 -5.38 18.82
N GLY A 149 -4.38 -5.24 19.72
CA GLY A 149 -5.26 -4.08 19.79
C GLY A 149 -4.51 -2.75 19.92
N HIS A 150 -3.53 -2.66 20.82
CA HIS A 150 -2.75 -1.44 21.01
C HIS A 150 -1.97 -1.02 19.75
N THR A 151 -1.42 -1.97 18.98
CA THR A 151 -0.77 -1.67 17.70
C THR A 151 -1.76 -1.08 16.71
N ILE A 152 -2.95 -1.69 16.60
CA ILE A 152 -4.02 -1.21 15.71
C ILE A 152 -4.44 0.21 16.10
N GLU A 153 -4.65 0.48 17.39
CA GLU A 153 -5.01 1.80 17.90
C GLU A 153 -3.93 2.85 17.60
N GLN A 154 -2.65 2.49 17.72
CA GLN A 154 -1.54 3.40 17.45
C GLN A 154 -1.42 3.72 15.94
N LEU A 155 -1.59 2.72 15.08
CA LEU A 155 -1.61 2.89 13.62
C LEU A 155 -2.84 3.70 13.15
N ASP A 156 -4.01 3.48 13.77
CA ASP A 156 -5.22 4.28 13.53
C ASP A 156 -5.03 5.73 13.98
N ALA A 157 -4.36 5.97 15.11
CA ALA A 157 -4.05 7.32 15.56
C ALA A 157 -3.16 8.09 14.56
N ILE A 158 -2.18 7.44 13.94
CA ILE A 158 -1.37 8.05 12.87
C ILE A 158 -2.25 8.45 11.68
N GLN A 159 -3.14 7.56 11.23
CA GLN A 159 -4.07 7.83 10.13
C GLN A 159 -4.98 9.02 10.46
N GLU A 160 -5.62 9.02 11.63
CA GLU A 160 -6.59 10.04 11.99
C GLU A 160 -5.93 11.40 12.26
N PHE A 161 -4.71 11.40 12.81
CA PHE A 161 -3.91 12.61 12.93
C PHE A 161 -3.64 13.25 11.55
N ILE A 162 -3.25 12.45 10.56
CA ILE A 162 -2.99 12.93 9.20
C ILE A 162 -4.29 13.38 8.52
N ASN A 163 -5.37 12.61 8.67
CA ASN A 163 -6.69 12.99 8.15
C ASN A 163 -7.10 14.36 8.68
N ASN A 164 -6.99 14.56 10.00
CA ASN A 164 -7.32 15.83 10.62
C ASN A 164 -6.40 16.97 10.14
N LYS A 165 -5.07 16.75 10.13
CA LYS A 165 -4.08 17.77 9.75
C LYS A 165 -4.28 18.30 8.32
N TYR A 166 -4.67 17.42 7.40
CA TYR A 166 -4.82 17.77 5.98
C TYR A 166 -6.28 17.91 5.52
N ASN A 167 -7.24 17.89 6.46
CA ASN A 167 -8.67 17.95 6.17
C ASN A 167 -9.10 16.88 5.15
N LEU A 168 -8.66 15.65 5.36
CA LEU A 168 -9.03 14.48 4.57
C LEU A 168 -10.14 13.70 5.29
N ASP A 169 -11.03 13.11 4.51
CA ASP A 169 -12.19 12.37 5.01
C ASP A 169 -11.75 11.12 5.80
N SER A 170 -12.23 11.01 7.04
CA SER A 170 -11.97 9.82 7.84
C SER A 170 -12.80 8.64 7.31
N PRO A 171 -12.22 7.42 7.24
CA PRO A 171 -13.02 6.23 6.95
C PRO A 171 -14.08 5.94 8.01
N LYS A 172 -14.01 6.56 9.20
CA LYS A 172 -15.01 6.44 10.27
C LYS A 172 -16.30 7.20 9.93
N ASP A 173 -16.21 8.28 9.16
CA ASP A 173 -17.37 9.07 8.71
C ASP A 173 -18.04 8.46 7.47
N TYR A 174 -17.28 7.64 6.73
CA TYR A 174 -17.72 6.96 5.52
C TYR A 174 -17.60 5.43 5.63
N PRO A 175 -18.28 4.79 6.60
CA PRO A 175 -18.27 3.34 6.70
C PRO A 175 -18.88 2.73 5.44
N ARG A 176 -18.29 1.65 4.92
CA ARG A 176 -18.87 0.93 3.79
C ARG A 176 -20.25 0.41 4.21
N LYS A 177 -21.28 0.69 3.40
CA LYS A 177 -22.65 0.21 3.62
C LYS A 177 -22.74 -1.33 3.59
N ASP A 178 -21.78 -1.99 2.92
CA ASP A 178 -21.76 -3.44 2.72
C ASP A 178 -20.75 -4.15 3.65
N ALA A 179 -20.79 -3.84 4.96
CA ALA A 179 -20.08 -4.60 5.98
C ALA A 179 -20.73 -5.99 6.20
N ASP A 180 -20.96 -6.74 5.13
CA ASP A 180 -21.19 -8.17 5.20
C ASP A 180 -19.84 -8.83 5.52
N TYR A 181 -19.66 -9.17 6.79
CA TYR A 181 -18.46 -9.80 7.32
C TYR A 181 -18.01 -11.03 6.49
N GLY A 182 -18.94 -11.70 5.80
CA GLY A 182 -18.64 -12.82 4.90
C GLY A 182 -17.81 -12.44 3.66
N LYS A 183 -18.03 -11.25 3.08
CA LYS A 183 -17.27 -10.75 1.91
C LYS A 183 -15.88 -10.21 2.29
N ILE A 184 -15.74 -9.74 3.53
CA ILE A 184 -14.45 -9.29 4.07
C ILE A 184 -13.54 -10.51 4.32
N ILE A 185 -14.07 -11.58 4.91
CA ILE A 185 -13.33 -12.84 5.11
C ILE A 185 -13.01 -13.51 3.77
N SER A 186 -13.90 -13.44 2.76
CA SER A 186 -13.64 -14.02 1.44
C SER A 186 -12.58 -13.27 0.62
N ARG A 187 -12.42 -11.95 0.81
CA ARG A 187 -11.32 -11.19 0.21
C ARG A 187 -10.00 -11.40 0.94
N VAL A 188 -10.00 -11.41 2.27
CA VAL A 188 -8.79 -11.78 3.05
C VAL A 188 -8.36 -13.22 2.72
N LYS A 189 -9.30 -14.16 2.60
CA LYS A 189 -9.00 -15.51 2.09
C LYS A 189 -8.60 -15.49 0.61
N GLY A 190 -9.25 -14.73 -0.26
CA GLY A 190 -9.00 -14.72 -1.70
C GLY A 190 -7.64 -14.14 -2.08
N ASP A 191 -7.18 -13.15 -1.33
CA ASP A 191 -5.83 -12.58 -1.48
C ASP A 191 -4.77 -13.56 -0.95
N LEU A 192 -5.01 -14.24 0.17
CA LEU A 192 -4.16 -15.34 0.69
C LEU A 192 -4.17 -16.59 -0.21
N TYR A 193 -5.29 -16.93 -0.85
CA TYR A 193 -5.44 -18.13 -1.70
C TYR A 193 -4.80 -17.94 -3.08
N LYS A 194 -4.80 -16.71 -3.61
CA LYS A 194 -4.14 -16.39 -4.89
C LYS A 194 -2.62 -16.36 -4.78
N GLU A 195 -2.07 -16.04 -3.62
CA GLU A 195 -0.62 -16.13 -3.38
C GLU A 195 -0.15 -17.59 -3.35
N HIS A 196 -0.91 -18.50 -2.72
CA HIS A 196 -0.55 -19.92 -2.64
C HIS A 196 -0.67 -20.71 -3.96
N HIS A 197 -1.48 -20.26 -4.92
CA HIS A 197 -1.72 -21.00 -6.17
C HIS A 197 -0.85 -20.55 -7.36
N SER A 198 -0.05 -19.48 -7.22
CA SER A 198 0.90 -19.11 -8.29
C SER A 198 2.06 -20.11 -8.40
N GLU A 199 2.35 -20.87 -7.34
CA GLU A 199 3.37 -21.93 -7.32
C GLU A 199 2.91 -23.27 -7.95
N LEU A 200 1.64 -23.41 -8.35
CA LEU A 200 1.08 -24.69 -8.84
C LEU A 200 0.73 -24.71 -10.34
N LYS A 201 1.10 -23.69 -11.11
CA LYS A 201 1.00 -23.73 -12.58
C LYS A 201 2.39 -23.81 -13.21
N GLY A 202 3.02 -24.96 -12.99
CA GLY A 202 4.30 -25.32 -13.55
C GLY A 202 4.49 -26.84 -13.62
N GLU A 203 3.51 -27.55 -14.19
CA GLU A 203 3.67 -28.86 -14.84
C GLU A 203 2.68 -28.96 -16.02
#